data_AF-A0A1S0UGR4-F1
#
_entry.id   AF-A0A1S0UGR4-F1
#
_cell.length_a   1.000
_cell.length_b   1.000
_cell.length_c   1.000
_cell.angle_alpha   90.00
_cell.angle_beta   90.00
_cell.angle_gamma   90.00
#
_symmetry.space_group_name_H-M   'P 1'
#
loop_
_entity.id
_entity.type
_entity.pdbx_description
1 polymer ?
#
loop_
_entity_poly.entity_id
_entity_poly.type
_entity_poly.pdbx_seq_one_letter_code
_entity_poly.pdbx_strand_id
1 'polypeptide(L)' 'MHPKVSADAAINLPPVDPVFLTWEGLSVTAKKTKRLLLHDVTGIAQPGQLIALMGARFQILAVLI' A
#
# COMPACT_ATOMS: atom_id res chain seq x y z
N MET A 1 -35.16 21.32 -24.51
CA MET A 1 -33.85 21.99 -24.39
C MET A 1 -33.02 21.21 -23.39
N HIS A 2 -32.01 20.46 -23.84
CA HIS A 2 -31.12 19.69 -22.97
C HIS A 2 -29.87 20.52 -22.69
N PRO A 3 -29.45 20.72 -21.43
CA PRO A 3 -28.21 21.40 -21.15
C PRO A 3 -27.05 20.52 -21.63
N LYS A 4 -26.24 21.05 -22.54
CA LYS A 4 -24.95 20.44 -22.89
C LYS A 4 -24.06 20.54 -21.66
N VAL A 5 -23.85 19.43 -20.96
CA VAL A 5 -22.74 19.29 -20.02
C VAL A 5 -21.47 19.50 -20.85
N SER A 6 -20.81 20.63 -20.59
CA SER A 6 -19.55 20.99 -21.23
C SER A 6 -18.52 19.94 -20.83
N ALA A 7 -18.06 19.18 -21.82
CA ALA A 7 -17.03 18.15 -21.65
C ALA A 7 -15.83 18.74 -20.91
N ASP A 8 -15.47 18.04 -19.83
CA ASP A 8 -14.19 18.03 -19.11
C ASP A 8 -13.22 19.15 -19.47
N ALA A 9 -13.13 20.14 -18.59
CA ALA A 9 -11.88 20.87 -18.44
C ALA A 9 -10.82 19.83 -18.06
N ALA A 10 -10.04 19.39 -19.05
CA ALA A 10 -8.94 18.45 -18.85
C ALA A 10 -8.01 19.04 -17.79
N ILE A 11 -8.14 18.52 -16.57
CA ILE A 11 -7.25 18.87 -15.47
C ILE A 11 -5.89 18.32 -15.88
N ASN A 12 -5.04 19.21 -16.39
CA ASN A 12 -3.64 18.90 -16.66
C ASN A 12 -2.95 18.75 -15.29
N LEU A 13 -3.05 17.55 -14.73
CA LEU A 13 -2.28 17.18 -13.55
C LEU A 13 -0.80 17.18 -13.97
N PRO A 14 0.09 17.79 -13.17
CA PRO A 14 1.52 17.65 -13.42
C PRO A 14 1.88 16.16 -13.46
N PRO A 15 2.87 15.76 -14.28
CA PRO A 15 3.32 14.37 -14.34
C PRO A 15 3.62 13.88 -12.93
N VAL A 16 2.90 12.85 -12.49
CA VAL A 16 3.18 12.17 -11.22
C VAL A 16 4.23 11.11 -11.50
N ASP A 17 5.37 11.23 -10.81
CA ASP A 17 6.36 10.17 -10.85
C ASP A 17 5.85 8.98 -10.00
N PRO A 18 5.76 7.78 -10.59
CA PRO A 18 5.32 6.60 -9.87
C PRO A 18 6.29 6.28 -8.73
N VAL A 19 5.81 6.33 -7.48
CA VAL A 19 6.60 5.95 -6.31
C VAL A 19 6.42 4.46 -6.03
N PHE A 20 7.53 3.73 -6.00
CA PHE A 20 7.59 2.35 -5.54
C PHE A 20 7.95 2.34 -4.06
N LEU A 21 7.22 1.55 -3.27
CA LEU A 21 7.52 1.37 -1.86
C LEU A 21 8.13 -0.02 -1.65
N THR A 22 9.36 -0.08 -1.18
CA THR A 22 10.05 -1.33 -0.84
C THR A 22 10.44 -1.33 0.62
N TRP A 23 10.42 -2.49 1.25
CA TRP A 23 10.92 -2.68 2.61
C TRP A 23 11.67 -3.99 2.72
N GLU A 24 12.70 -4.00 3.57
CA GLU A 24 13.52 -5.17 3.86
C GLU A 24 13.65 -5.30 5.38
N GLY A 25 13.47 -6.52 5.90
CA GLY A 25 13.65 -6.81 7.33
C GLY A 25 12.63 -6.13 8.26
N LEU A 26 11.46 -5.76 7.75
CA LEU A 26 10.42 -5.06 8.52
C LEU A 26 9.97 -5.92 9.71
N SER A 27 10.12 -5.36 10.92
CA SER A 27 9.70 -5.99 12.16
C SER A 27 8.74 -5.08 12.92
N VAL A 28 7.60 -5.62 13.34
CA VAL A 28 6.53 -4.87 14.01
C VAL A 28 6.24 -5.52 15.35
N THR A 29 6.30 -4.72 16.42
CA THR A 29 6.06 -5.16 17.79
C THR A 29 4.91 -4.38 18.41
N ALA A 30 3.96 -5.10 19.01
CA ALA A 30 2.86 -4.50 19.75
C ALA A 30 3.39 -3.81 21.03
N LYS A 31 3.23 -2.49 21.13
CA LYS A 31 3.77 -1.70 22.26
C LYS A 31 3.30 -2.18 23.64
N LYS A 32 2.04 -2.62 23.78
CA LYS A 32 1.46 -3.01 25.08
C LYS A 32 1.91 -4.38 25.56
N THR A 33 1.98 -5.37 24.68
CA THR A 33 2.30 -6.77 25.04
C THR A 33 3.75 -7.13 24.76
N LYS A 34 4.51 -6.21 24.15
CA LYS A 34 5.84 -6.44 23.56
C LYS A 34 5.89 -7.64 22.61
N ARG A 35 4.73 -8.02 22.06
CA ARG A 35 4.60 -9.18 21.19
C ARG A 35 5.05 -8.83 19.78
N LEU A 36 5.94 -9.64 19.22
CA LEU A 36 6.33 -9.56 17.82
C LEU A 36 5.15 -10.02 16.94
N LEU A 37 4.72 -9.14 16.04
CA LEU A 37 3.59 -9.35 15.12
C LEU A 37 4.09 -9.73 13.72
N LEU A 38 5.13 -9.04 13.25
CA LEU A 38 5.81 -9.30 12.00
C LEU A 38 7.31 -9.31 12.30
N HIS A 39 8.02 -10.23 11.67
CA HIS A 39 9.46 -10.32 11.78
C HIS A 39 10.04 -10.58 10.40
N ASP A 40 11.08 -9.83 10.07
CA ASP A 40 11.88 -10.04 8.86
C ASP A 40 11.05 -10.07 7.57
N VAL A 41 10.08 -9.16 7.46
CA VAL A 41 9.20 -9.07 6.29
C VAL A 41 9.88 -8.21 5.23
N THR A 42 9.90 -8.71 4.00
CA THR A 42 10.41 -8.01 2.81
C THR A 42 9.34 -7.97 1.74
N GLY A 43 9.24 -6.87 1.01
CA GLY A 43 8.22 -6.71 -0.02
C GLY A 43 8.34 -5.42 -0.82
N ILE A 44 7.49 -5.34 -1.84
CA ILE A 44 7.38 -4.21 -2.76
C ILE A 44 5.91 -3.90 -3.02
N ALA A 45 5.56 -2.61 -3.05
CA ALA A 45 4.28 -2.09 -3.51
C ALA A 45 4.50 -1.22 -4.75
N GLN A 46 3.81 -1.54 -5.83
CA GLN A 46 3.76 -0.70 -7.03
C GLN A 46 2.77 0.46 -6.82
N PRO A 47 2.92 1.56 -7.56
CA PRO A 47 1.94 2.65 -7.56
C PRO A 47 0.53 2.12 -7.88
N GLY A 48 -0.44 2.49 -7.05
CA GLY A 48 -1.83 2.03 -7.18
C GLY A 48 -2.12 0.65 -6.58
N GLN A 49 -1.12 -0.07 -6.06
CA GLN A 49 -1.35 -1.29 -5.29
C GLN A 49 -1.61 -1.00 -3.82
N LEU A 50 -2.64 -1.64 -3.28
CA LEU A 50 -2.92 -1.66 -1.85
C LEU A 50 -2.40 -2.97 -1.28
N ILE A 51 -1.49 -2.91 -0.31
CA ILE A 51 -0.92 -4.11 0.31
C ILE A 51 -1.32 -4.18 1.78
N ALA A 52 -1.76 -5.35 2.22
CA ALA A 52 -2.05 -5.64 3.61
C ALA A 52 -0.96 -6.55 4.19
N LEU A 53 -0.34 -6.12 5.29
CA LEU A 53 0.61 -6.93 6.03
C LEU A 53 -0.13 -7.76 7.08
N MET A 54 -0.18 -9.08 6.90
CA MET A 54 -0.85 -10.00 7.80
C MET A 54 0.14 -10.99 8.40
N GLY A 55 0.22 -11.00 9.73
CA GLY A 55 1.04 -11.93 10.48
C GLY A 55 0.16 -12.99 11.15
N ALA A 56 0.25 -14.24 10.70
CA ALA A 56 -0.15 -15.35 11.54
C ALA A 56 1.00 -15.66 12.50
N ARG A 57 0.64 -15.98 13.74
CA ARG A 57 1.50 -16.36 14.88
C ARG A 57 2.71 -17.27 14.61
N PHE A 58 2.87 -17.83 13.41
CA PHE A 58 3.99 -18.70 13.06
C PHE A 58 4.35 -18.77 11.55
N GLN A 59 3.63 -18.11 10.64
CA GLN A 59 3.94 -18.14 9.21
C GLN A 59 3.61 -16.80 8.55
N ILE A 60 4.59 -16.25 7.85
CA ILE A 60 4.47 -15.02 7.07
C ILE A 60 3.72 -15.39 5.79
N LEU A 61 2.44 -15.00 5.71
CA LEU A 61 1.72 -14.93 4.45
C LEU A 61 1.45 -13.46 4.19
N ALA A 62 2.28 -12.84 3.35
CA ALA A 62 1.90 -11.59 2.72
C ALA A 62 0.74 -11.93 1.77
N VAL A 63 -0.48 -11.54 2.15
CA VAL A 63 -1.66 -11.69 1.30
C VAL A 63 -1.67 -10.50 0.35
N LEU A 64 -1.47 -10.76 -0.95
CA LEU A 64 -1.84 -9.83 -2.01
C LEU A 64 -3.37 -9.80 -2.12
N ILE A 65 -3.96 -8.62 -2.04
CA ILE A 65 -5.35 -8.35 -2.46
C ILE A 65 -5.28 -7.39 -3.64
#